data_AF-A0A0G2I3F0-F1
#
_entry.id   AF-A0A0G2I3F0-F1
#
_cell.length_a   1.000
_cell.length_b   1.000
_cell.length_c   1.000
_cell.angle_alpha   90.00
_cell.angle_beta   90.00
_cell.angle_gamma   90.00
#
_symmetry.space_group_name_H-M   'P 1'
#
loop_
_entity.id
_entity.type
_entity.pdbx_description
1 polymer ?
#
loop_
_entity_poly.entity_id
_entity_poly.type
_entity_poly.pdbx_seq_one_letter_code
_entity_poly.pdbx_strand_id
1 'polypeptide(L)'
;MRFFAVATLFSLAAALPGVAPAQQDTSVARRGSTLGLNLVARDDLSQRQAGMNPIDQTLPWPETTVSGGGQSAQFEATNLGDGSYSFTLWTSAPLNAGNLKFRISYGGKTLAEKVLPPVGKDTVTVKKTGDNFNMWIELA
;
A
#
# COMPACT_ATOMS: atom_id res chain seq x y z
N MET A 1 10.40 38.82 -61.26
CA MET A 1 10.66 38.28 -59.91
C MET A 1 11.64 37.11 -60.08
N ARG A 2 12.94 37.39 -60.14
CA ARG A 2 13.97 37.14 -59.09
C ARG A 2 14.00 35.70 -58.58
N PHE A 3 14.87 34.90 -59.21
CA PHE A 3 15.38 33.63 -58.72
C PHE A 3 16.32 33.87 -57.53
N PHE A 4 16.17 33.09 -56.47
CA PHE A 4 17.19 32.98 -55.43
C PHE A 4 17.40 31.51 -55.08
N ALA A 5 18.57 31.00 -55.49
CA ALA A 5 19.17 29.81 -54.93
C ALA A 5 19.72 30.16 -53.55
N VAL A 6 19.50 29.28 -52.57
CA VAL A 6 20.23 29.31 -51.29
C VAL A 6 20.89 27.95 -51.12
N ALA A 7 22.20 27.96 -51.33
CA ALA A 7 23.14 26.94 -50.87
C ALA A 7 23.58 27.26 -49.44
N THR A 8 24.27 26.29 -48.82
CA THR A 8 24.87 26.26 -47.47
C THR A 8 23.90 25.76 -46.38
N LEU A 9 24.26 24.80 -45.53
CA LEU A 9 25.53 24.60 -44.82
C LEU A 9 25.90 23.12 -44.68
N PHE A 10 27.16 22.80 -44.98
CA PHE A 10 27.84 21.58 -44.54
C PHE A 10 27.99 21.64 -43.00
N SER A 11 27.37 20.71 -42.28
CA SER A 11 27.64 20.53 -40.87
C SER A 11 29.00 19.85 -40.68
N LEU A 12 29.87 20.54 -39.95
CA LEU A 12 31.17 20.11 -39.48
C LEU A 12 31.02 18.85 -38.61
N ALA A 13 31.63 17.73 -39.01
CA ALA A 13 31.76 16.55 -38.16
C ALA A 13 32.78 16.84 -37.04
N ALA A 14 32.30 17.09 -35.82
CA ALA A 14 33.14 17.11 -34.63
C ALA A 14 33.26 15.68 -34.10
N ALA A 15 34.43 15.07 -34.31
CA ALA A 15 34.82 13.80 -33.74
C ALA A 15 34.89 13.91 -32.20
N LEU A 16 34.01 13.22 -31.49
CA LEU A 16 34.12 13.04 -30.04
C LEU A 16 35.14 11.93 -29.76
N PRO A 17 36.12 12.15 -28.86
CA PRO A 17 37.06 11.11 -28.46
C PRO A 17 36.32 9.98 -27.72
N GLY A 18 36.52 8.75 -28.18
CA GLY A 18 35.94 7.55 -27.60
C GLY A 18 36.43 7.33 -26.18
N VAL A 19 35.51 7.43 -25.22
CA VAL A 19 35.71 6.92 -23.87
C VAL A 19 35.39 5.42 -23.87
N ALA A 20 36.42 4.60 -23.72
CA ALA A 20 36.28 3.18 -23.46
C ALA A 20 35.56 2.96 -22.13
N PRO A 21 34.64 1.99 -22.00
CA PRO A 21 34.10 1.64 -20.70
C PRO A 21 35.23 1.04 -19.84
N ALA A 22 35.45 1.65 -18.67
CA ALA A 22 36.33 1.09 -17.66
C ALA A 22 35.84 -0.32 -17.28
N GLN A 23 36.70 -1.30 -17.46
CA GLN A 23 36.49 -2.68 -17.05
C GLN A 23 36.41 -2.70 -15.53
N GLN A 24 35.19 -2.79 -15.00
CA GLN A 24 34.94 -2.83 -13.57
C GLN A 24 35.07 -4.28 -13.12
N ASP A 25 36.26 -4.66 -12.67
CA ASP A 25 36.49 -5.94 -11.99
C ASP A 25 35.68 -5.97 -10.70
N THR A 26 34.45 -6.46 -10.79
CA THR A 26 33.65 -6.82 -9.63
C THR A 26 34.16 -8.16 -9.14
N SER A 27 35.20 -8.11 -8.29
CA SER A 27 35.58 -9.28 -7.50
C SER A 27 34.42 -9.63 -6.57
N VAL A 28 33.64 -10.64 -6.94
CA VAL A 28 32.64 -11.23 -6.06
C VAL A 28 33.41 -12.05 -5.04
N ALA A 29 33.60 -11.50 -3.84
CA ALA A 29 34.15 -12.24 -2.72
C ALA A 29 33.21 -13.40 -2.34
N ARG A 30 33.44 -14.58 -2.93
CA ARG A 30 32.90 -15.85 -2.44
C ARG A 30 33.61 -16.16 -1.12
N ARG A 31 33.02 -15.77 -0.01
CA ARG A 31 33.39 -16.33 1.30
C ARG A 31 32.55 -17.59 1.51
N GLY A 32 33.20 -18.74 1.27
CA GLY A 32 32.63 -20.06 1.53
C GLY A 32 32.35 -20.28 3.01
N SER A 33 31.19 -20.88 3.26
CA SER A 33 30.83 -21.83 4.32
C SER A 33 31.65 -21.84 5.62
N THR A 34 31.00 -21.46 6.73
CA THR A 34 30.63 -22.35 7.86
C THR A 34 30.26 -21.47 9.05
N LEU A 35 29.08 -20.91 9.02
CA LEU A 35 28.33 -20.63 10.23
C LEU A 35 26.98 -21.27 9.97
N GLY A 36 26.59 -22.21 10.83
CA GLY A 36 25.28 -22.83 10.75
C GLY A 36 24.26 -21.72 10.63
N LEU A 37 23.69 -21.56 9.44
CA LEU A 37 22.46 -20.82 9.24
C LEU A 37 21.44 -21.70 9.93
N ASN A 38 21.36 -21.56 11.26
CA ASN A 38 20.28 -22.12 12.02
C ASN A 38 19.06 -21.39 11.47
N LEU A 39 18.34 -22.07 10.57
CA LEU A 39 16.99 -21.69 10.18
C LEU A 39 16.15 -21.79 11.46
N VAL A 40 16.30 -20.82 12.35
CA VAL A 40 15.23 -20.37 13.23
C VAL A 40 14.25 -19.56 12.36
N ALA A 41 13.85 -20.19 11.26
CA ALA A 41 12.90 -19.68 10.30
C ALA A 41 11.58 -20.28 10.74
N ARG A 42 10.82 -19.50 11.51
CA ARG A 42 9.35 -19.34 11.39
C ARG A 42 8.73 -18.55 12.55
N ASP A 43 9.29 -18.61 13.75
CA ASP A 43 8.66 -17.94 14.91
C ASP A 43 8.89 -16.42 14.98
N ASP A 44 10.03 -15.90 14.47
CA ASP A 44 10.31 -14.46 14.38
C ASP A 44 9.38 -13.75 13.37
N LEU A 45 9.05 -14.40 12.25
CA LEU A 45 8.17 -13.81 11.25
C LEU A 45 6.74 -13.61 11.78
N SER A 46 6.22 -14.56 12.55
CA SER A 46 4.95 -14.40 13.26
C SER A 46 5.01 -13.29 14.31
N GLN A 47 6.14 -13.09 14.99
CA GLN A 47 6.29 -11.98 15.95
C GLN A 47 6.40 -10.61 15.28
N ARG A 48 7.00 -10.51 14.08
CA ARG A 48 7.02 -9.27 13.28
C ARG A 48 5.66 -8.96 12.63
N GLN A 49 4.89 -9.99 12.27
CA GLN A 49 3.51 -9.85 11.78
C GLN A 49 2.52 -9.51 12.91
N ALA A 50 2.74 -10.04 14.11
CA ALA A 50 1.98 -9.71 15.32
C ALA A 50 2.21 -8.26 15.84
N GLY A 51 3.14 -7.51 15.23
CA GLY A 51 3.48 -6.14 15.63
C GLY A 51 2.53 -5.06 15.13
N MET A 52 1.50 -5.39 14.33
CA MET A 52 0.47 -4.40 13.99
C MET A 52 -0.42 -4.19 15.23
N ASN A 53 -0.21 -3.07 15.93
CA ASN A 53 -1.15 -2.65 16.96
C ASN A 53 -2.53 -2.47 16.30
N PRO A 54 -3.60 -3.09 16.83
CA PRO A 54 -4.91 -2.94 16.25
C PRO A 54 -5.28 -1.46 16.13
N ILE A 55 -5.85 -1.09 14.98
CA ILE A 55 -6.41 0.24 14.81
C ILE A 55 -7.78 0.20 15.47
N ASP A 56 -7.97 1.07 16.46
CA ASP A 56 -9.25 1.26 17.15
C ASP A 56 -9.65 2.73 17.02
N GLN A 57 -10.57 3.03 16.10
CA GLN A 57 -10.99 4.39 15.80
C GLN A 57 -12.51 4.52 15.97
N THR A 58 -12.92 5.33 16.95
CA THR A 58 -14.33 5.72 17.09
C THR A 58 -14.55 7.08 16.45
N LEU A 59 -15.46 7.14 15.48
CA LEU A 59 -15.72 8.32 14.67
C LEU A 59 -17.22 8.62 14.62
N PRO A 60 -17.63 9.90 14.59
CA PRO A 60 -19.00 10.25 14.29
C PRO A 60 -19.38 9.78 12.87
N TRP A 61 -20.66 9.51 12.66
CA TRP A 61 -21.17 9.28 11.32
C TRP A 61 -21.00 10.56 10.47
N PRO A 62 -20.26 10.52 9.34
CA PRO A 62 -20.03 11.74 8.56
C PRO A 62 -21.30 12.22 7.88
N GLU A 63 -21.40 13.52 7.60
CA GLU A 63 -22.45 14.06 6.75
C GLU A 63 -22.24 13.69 5.29
N THR A 64 -20.97 13.69 4.84
CA THR A 64 -20.56 13.33 3.47
C THR A 64 -19.62 12.12 3.48
N THR A 65 -18.36 12.31 3.86
CA THR A 65 -17.34 11.27 3.91
C THR A 65 -16.39 11.44 5.10
N VAL A 66 -15.81 10.35 5.58
CA VAL A 66 -14.64 10.36 6.48
C VAL A 66 -13.73 9.20 6.12
N SER A 67 -12.41 9.42 6.15
CA SER A 67 -11.41 8.38 5.93
C SER A 67 -10.56 8.18 7.18
N GLY A 68 -10.04 6.97 7.37
CA GLY A 68 -9.22 6.62 8.51
C GLY A 68 -8.38 5.37 8.27
N GLY A 69 -7.87 4.79 9.36
CA GLY A 69 -6.96 3.65 9.34
C GLY A 69 -5.50 4.03 9.59
N GLY A 70 -4.59 3.22 9.04
CA GLY A 70 -3.13 3.32 9.16
C GLY A 70 -2.41 3.11 7.83
N GLN A 71 -1.11 2.81 7.87
CA GLN A 71 -0.29 2.80 6.66
C GLN A 71 -0.67 1.69 5.66
N SER A 72 -1.02 0.50 6.16
CA SER A 72 -1.25 -0.69 5.33
C SER A 72 -2.72 -1.11 5.25
N ALA A 73 -3.59 -0.39 5.95
CA ALA A 73 -5.01 -0.69 6.05
C ALA A 73 -5.78 0.61 6.28
N GLN A 74 -6.74 0.91 5.42
CA GLN A 74 -7.49 2.15 5.48
C GLN A 74 -8.94 1.91 5.11
N PHE A 75 -9.77 2.91 5.42
CA PHE A 75 -11.17 2.90 5.06
C PHE A 75 -11.66 4.30 4.72
N GLU A 76 -12.80 4.35 4.05
CA GLU A 76 -13.63 5.53 3.87
C GLU A 76 -15.09 5.16 4.10
N ALA A 77 -15.76 5.92 4.95
CA ALA A 77 -17.19 5.83 5.17
C ALA A 77 -17.88 6.98 4.44
N THR A 78 -18.82 6.65 3.57
CA THR A 78 -19.58 7.62 2.74
C THR A 78 -21.05 7.52 3.06
N ASN A 79 -21.68 8.65 3.39
CA ASN A 79 -23.12 8.75 3.59
C ASN A 79 -23.84 8.59 2.25
N LEU A 80 -24.80 7.67 2.19
CA LEU A 80 -25.60 7.41 0.99
C LEU A 80 -26.90 8.23 0.94
N GLY A 81 -27.22 8.99 1.99
CA GLY A 81 -28.40 9.84 2.07
C GLY A 81 -29.71 9.14 2.46
N ASP A 82 -29.72 7.82 2.56
CA ASP A 82 -30.89 6.99 2.91
C ASP A 82 -30.82 6.40 4.34
N GLY A 83 -29.96 6.98 5.18
CA GLY A 83 -29.62 6.44 6.50
C GLY A 83 -28.65 5.25 6.46
N SER A 84 -28.09 4.92 5.29
CA SER A 84 -27.00 3.96 5.14
C SER A 84 -25.67 4.63 4.85
N TYR A 85 -24.60 3.90 5.14
CA TYR A 85 -23.24 4.29 4.88
C TYR A 85 -22.53 3.20 4.08
N SER A 86 -21.82 3.59 3.04
CA SER A 86 -20.92 2.72 2.29
C SER A 86 -19.52 2.82 2.89
N PHE A 87 -18.99 1.71 3.36
CA PHE A 87 -17.61 1.60 3.82
C PHE A 87 -16.80 0.93 2.74
N THR A 88 -15.88 1.68 2.17
CA THR A 88 -14.89 1.12 1.26
C THR A 88 -13.60 0.90 2.04
N LEU A 89 -13.07 -0.31 1.95
CA LEU A 89 -11.96 -0.83 2.75
C LEU A 89 -10.82 -1.17 1.80
N TRP A 90 -9.59 -0.85 2.16
CA TRP A 90 -8.43 -1.15 1.33
C TRP A 90 -7.22 -1.56 2.17
N THR A 91 -6.46 -2.50 1.62
CA THR A 91 -5.23 -3.03 2.17
C THR A 91 -4.10 -2.88 1.16
N SER A 92 -2.93 -2.49 1.65
CA SER A 92 -1.70 -2.31 0.89
C SER A 92 -0.50 -2.88 1.65
N ALA A 93 -0.75 -3.89 2.49
CA ALA A 93 0.27 -4.57 3.27
C ALA A 93 1.20 -5.40 2.36
N PRO A 94 2.46 -5.63 2.76
CA PRO A 94 3.34 -6.58 2.09
C PRO A 94 2.66 -7.95 1.88
N LEU A 95 2.93 -8.64 0.76
CA LEU A 95 2.26 -9.91 0.44
C LEU A 95 2.46 -11.01 1.50
N ASN A 96 3.50 -10.89 2.33
CA ASN A 96 3.76 -11.78 3.45
C ASN A 96 3.17 -11.28 4.79
N ALA A 97 2.37 -10.22 4.84
CA ALA A 97 1.87 -9.63 6.09
C ALA A 97 0.71 -10.40 6.73
N GLY A 98 0.03 -11.27 5.99
CA GLY A 98 -1.21 -11.93 6.41
C GLY A 98 -2.47 -11.11 6.06
N ASN A 99 -3.64 -11.72 6.25
CA ASN A 99 -4.91 -11.07 5.94
C ASN A 99 -5.30 -10.09 7.05
N LEU A 100 -6.03 -9.04 6.70
CA LEU A 100 -6.50 -8.03 7.64
C LEU A 100 -8.02 -8.10 7.78
N LYS A 101 -8.48 -8.07 9.03
CA LYS A 101 -9.90 -8.02 9.37
C LYS A 101 -10.31 -6.60 9.72
N PHE A 102 -11.36 -6.13 9.07
CA PHE A 102 -12.03 -4.85 9.31
C PHE A 102 -13.37 -5.13 9.95
N ARG A 103 -13.64 -4.49 11.08
CA ARG A 103 -14.91 -4.60 11.80
C ARG A 103 -15.47 -3.23 12.07
N ILE A 104 -16.70 -3.01 11.61
CA ILE A 104 -17.50 -1.82 11.89
C ILE A 104 -18.47 -2.19 13.00
N SER A 105 -18.48 -1.44 14.10
CA SER A 105 -19.30 -1.77 15.26
C SER A 105 -19.89 -0.52 15.93
N TYR A 106 -20.91 -0.72 16.76
CA TYR A 106 -21.49 0.31 17.62
C TYR A 106 -21.95 -0.32 18.94
N GLY A 107 -21.59 0.29 20.07
CA GLY A 107 -22.00 -0.19 21.40
C GLY A 107 -21.62 -1.66 21.68
N GLY A 108 -20.46 -2.11 21.16
CA GLY A 108 -19.99 -3.48 21.27
C GLY A 108 -20.65 -4.49 20.31
N LYS A 109 -21.58 -4.07 19.44
CA LYS A 109 -22.22 -4.92 18.44
C LYS A 109 -21.58 -4.73 17.07
N THR A 110 -21.21 -5.83 16.42
CA THR A 110 -20.74 -5.81 15.03
C THR A 110 -21.89 -5.45 14.09
N LEU A 111 -21.68 -4.41 13.28
CA LEU A 111 -22.58 -4.01 12.20
C LEU A 111 -22.17 -4.66 10.87
N ALA A 112 -20.86 -4.74 10.62
CA ALA A 112 -20.29 -5.44 9.48
C ALA A 112 -18.85 -5.88 9.77
N GLU A 113 -18.41 -6.94 9.09
CA GLU A 113 -17.05 -7.46 9.16
C GLU A 113 -16.59 -7.92 7.77
N LYS A 114 -15.32 -7.68 7.46
CA LYS A 114 -14.67 -8.11 6.21
C LYS A 114 -13.23 -8.51 6.48
N VAL A 115 -12.79 -9.58 5.85
CA VAL A 115 -11.38 -10.00 5.84
C VAL A 115 -10.84 -9.80 4.43
N LEU A 116 -9.76 -9.04 4.32
CA LEU A 116 -9.09 -8.75 3.05
C LEU A 116 -7.69 -9.36 3.01
N PRO A 117 -7.22 -9.80 1.82
CA PRO A 117 -5.83 -10.19 1.63
C PRO A 117 -4.89 -8.99 1.84
N PRO A 118 -3.56 -9.21 1.92
CA PRO A 118 -2.59 -8.12 2.14
C PRO A 118 -2.73 -6.95 1.15
N VAL A 119 -3.09 -7.24 -0.10
CA VAL A 119 -3.42 -6.24 -1.11
C VAL A 119 -4.82 -6.52 -1.63
N GLY A 120 -5.76 -5.60 -1.36
CA GLY A 120 -7.16 -5.81 -1.67
C GLY A 120 -8.01 -4.58 -1.44
N LYS A 121 -9.24 -4.63 -1.97
CA LYS A 121 -10.26 -3.59 -1.80
C LYS A 121 -11.62 -4.25 -1.78
N ASP A 122 -12.50 -3.83 -0.89
CA ASP A 122 -13.90 -4.27 -0.86
C ASP A 122 -14.79 -3.14 -0.32
N THR A 123 -16.10 -3.28 -0.53
CA THR A 123 -17.10 -2.34 -0.05
C THR A 123 -18.19 -3.09 0.72
N VAL A 124 -18.65 -2.50 1.83
CA VAL A 124 -19.80 -2.99 2.59
C VAL A 124 -20.73 -1.84 2.94
N THR A 125 -22.04 -2.07 2.87
CA THR A 125 -23.05 -1.10 3.28
C THR A 125 -23.60 -1.46 4.65
N VAL A 126 -23.74 -0.46 5.51
CA VAL A 126 -24.28 -0.59 6.87
C VAL A 126 -25.30 0.50 7.13
N LYS A 127 -26.36 0.17 7.88
CA LYS A 127 -27.34 1.16 8.34
C LYS A 127 -26.77 1.92 9.55
N LYS A 128 -26.97 3.24 9.56
CA LYS A 128 -26.60 4.09 10.69
C LYS A 128 -27.23 3.56 11.96
N THR A 129 -26.41 3.38 12.99
CA THR A 129 -26.86 2.96 14.31
C THR A 129 -26.19 3.87 15.34
N GLY A 130 -26.99 4.49 16.21
CA GLY A 130 -26.51 5.43 17.22
C GLY A 130 -25.78 6.65 16.65
N ASP A 131 -24.92 7.24 17.47
CA ASP A 131 -24.29 8.54 17.20
C ASP A 131 -22.91 8.43 16.53
N ASN A 132 -22.28 7.26 16.62
CA ASN A 132 -20.94 7.00 16.09
C ASN A 132 -20.82 5.58 15.56
N PHE A 133 -19.68 5.29 14.96
CA PHE A 133 -19.23 3.93 14.70
C PHE A 133 -17.81 3.77 15.20
N ASN A 134 -17.46 2.53 15.49
CA ASN A 134 -16.11 2.09 15.78
C ASN A 134 -15.59 1.28 14.59
N MET A 135 -14.42 1.67 14.08
CA MET A 135 -13.63 0.89 13.14
C MET A 135 -12.51 0.20 13.89
N TRP A 136 -12.53 -1.13 13.86
CA TRP A 136 -11.47 -1.98 14.38
C TRP A 136 -10.77 -2.70 13.23
N ILE A 137 -9.44 -2.61 13.17
CA ILE A 137 -8.62 -3.27 12.14
C ILE A 137 -7.49 -4.04 12.81
N GLU A 138 -7.41 -5.34 12.53
CA GLU A 138 -6.38 -6.23 13.07
C GLU A 138 -5.94 -7.27 12.05
N LEU A 139 -4.84 -7.95 12.35
CA LEU A 139 -4.46 -9.16 11.63
C LEU A 139 -5.50 -10.27 11.88
N ALA A 140 -5.95 -10.93 10.82
CA ALA A 140 -7.03 -11.93 10.85
C ALA A 140 -6.57 -13.31 11.33
#